data_AF-A0A257N1K6-F1
#
_entry.id   AF-A0A257N1K6-F1
#
_cell.length_a   1.000
_cell.length_b   1.000
_cell.length_c   1.000
_cell.angle_alpha   90.00
_cell.angle_beta   90.00
_cell.angle_gamma   90.00
#
_symmetry.space_group_name_H-M   'P 1'
#
loop_
_entity.id
_entity.type
_entity.pdbx_description
1 polymer ?
#
loop_
_entity_poly.entity_id
_entity_poly.type
_entity_poly.pdbx_seq_one_letter_code
_entity_poly.pdbx_strand_id
1 'polypeptide(L)'
;MQYKVYSGKIMTADLIKTLLDYIPRYAEEEGDFYSVAREELINALCSEKVNYDVAENTVNLIENLLDTLAVLNSDYLQKGEWCFISFPAQLLALSVLTAMNDKDSRFFADNFWNTQGISDDKKNKQRDLLSYIETNRVECHATHNAPPIRYIYVAWSIIKLDDKILFHQREDTKKRHDDKSGDYVLVGGRLNQRDNPAFSSDKKRYLQQLQSNDALLIEETLPETLKRELYEEAGLIFDSHYRFKPWRNLKPYRQVQGSAPNHAYTEYYFSIFYIELTLAGYLFLNETIKSDEHLVWFSMTDIENGKTAEDKIAYINALFNDFDNDRTALKMELMALPNSFDSSYSFKPKKYGLSLLQNTNKPLYAGVLGKEKILDLNLTKRQQAILLGLAAHTRGFEFVTLAENVILHPHGWFEIQNNATLQNELIALADLFKKTDFKIENQQDKFFRLSVEPSILYFDGQLFTYRADLNDSTKSKISVTITRAAMTTAFGLTVSKTETFIITRTLARNLQKLAQQQKLAEGEAERIEDHYKKTLHQDARFLDLGLKGLLRREVGEIKFVLFKAC
;
A
#
# COMPACT_ATOMS: atom_id res chain seq x y z
N MET A 1 71.24 -41.02 -21.21
CA MET A 1 70.97 -39.64 -21.67
C MET A 1 69.52 -39.34 -21.34
N GLN A 2 69.26 -38.71 -20.19
CA GLN A 2 67.91 -38.38 -19.72
C GLN A 2 67.47 -37.07 -20.38
N TYR A 3 66.39 -37.11 -21.16
CA TYR A 3 65.69 -35.89 -21.59
C TYR A 3 64.99 -35.28 -20.39
N LYS A 4 65.56 -34.20 -19.86
CA LYS A 4 64.89 -33.30 -18.90
C LYS A 4 63.82 -32.53 -19.66
N VAL A 5 62.57 -32.95 -19.56
CA VAL A 5 61.41 -32.13 -19.94
C VAL A 5 61.27 -31.05 -18.87
N TYR A 6 61.77 -29.85 -19.16
CA TYR A 6 61.44 -28.66 -18.37
C TYR A 6 60.03 -28.21 -18.78
N SER A 7 59.00 -28.68 -18.07
CA SER A 7 57.68 -28.05 -18.11
C SER A 7 57.69 -26.84 -17.16
N GLY A 8 58.36 -25.78 -17.55
CA GLY A 8 58.14 -24.47 -16.93
C GLY A 8 56.71 -24.06 -17.27
N LYS A 9 55.84 -23.97 -16.27
CA LYS A 9 54.47 -23.48 -16.44
C LYS A 9 54.56 -22.00 -16.81
N ILE A 10 54.46 -21.67 -18.10
CA ILE A 10 54.42 -20.28 -18.58
C ILE A 10 53.27 -19.59 -17.83
N MET A 11 53.57 -18.50 -17.12
CA MET A 11 52.54 -17.77 -16.39
C MET A 11 51.84 -16.80 -17.32
N THR A 12 50.53 -16.57 -17.11
CA THR A 12 49.72 -15.66 -17.94
C THR A 12 50.34 -14.26 -18.09
N ALA A 13 51.05 -13.78 -17.07
CA ALA A 13 51.79 -12.52 -17.10
C ALA A 13 52.88 -12.50 -18.20
N ASP A 14 53.63 -13.59 -18.34
CA ASP A 14 54.72 -13.68 -19.33
C ASP A 14 54.18 -13.57 -20.77
N LEU A 15 52.99 -14.13 -21.02
CA LEU A 15 52.31 -14.03 -22.33
C LEU A 15 51.90 -12.58 -22.66
N ILE A 16 51.34 -11.87 -21.68
CA ILE A 16 50.94 -10.47 -21.87
C ILE A 16 52.18 -9.59 -22.07
N LYS A 17 53.26 -9.86 -21.31
CA LYS A 17 54.52 -9.16 -21.47
C LYS A 17 55.07 -9.30 -22.89
N THR A 18 55.08 -10.52 -23.44
CA THR A 18 55.49 -10.73 -24.84
C THR A 18 54.61 -9.93 -25.79
N LEU A 19 53.28 -9.95 -25.65
CA LEU A 19 52.39 -9.19 -26.54
C LEU A 19 52.59 -7.68 -26.48
N LEU A 20 52.91 -7.10 -25.32
CA LEU A 20 53.11 -5.66 -25.15
C LEU A 20 54.21 -5.08 -26.08
N ASP A 21 55.18 -5.91 -26.46
CA ASP A 21 56.27 -5.54 -27.37
C ASP A 21 55.84 -5.56 -28.86
N TYR A 22 54.73 -6.23 -29.18
CA TYR A 22 54.27 -6.47 -30.56
C TYR A 22 52.92 -5.83 -30.89
N ILE A 23 52.18 -5.26 -29.92
CA ILE A 23 50.94 -4.53 -30.21
C ILE A 23 51.19 -3.24 -31.03
N PRO A 24 50.21 -2.78 -31.84
CA PRO A 24 50.32 -1.57 -32.65
C PRO A 24 50.68 -0.32 -31.83
N ARG A 25 51.14 0.74 -32.52
CA ARG A 25 51.30 2.07 -31.91
C ARG A 25 50.57 3.15 -32.70
N TYR A 26 50.17 4.17 -31.96
CA TYR A 26 49.57 5.41 -32.41
C TYR A 26 50.42 6.56 -31.83
N ALA A 27 50.74 7.57 -32.63
CA ALA A 27 51.52 8.73 -32.20
C ALA A 27 50.64 9.72 -31.43
N GLU A 28 51.21 10.38 -30.42
CA GLU A 28 50.50 11.40 -29.63
C GLU A 28 50.13 12.62 -30.49
N GLU A 29 51.04 12.99 -31.38
CA GLU A 29 50.89 14.11 -32.30
C GLU A 29 50.83 13.58 -33.74
N GLU A 30 50.28 14.40 -34.65
CA GLU A 30 50.27 14.17 -36.11
C GLU A 30 49.47 12.95 -36.61
N GLY A 31 49.03 12.07 -35.70
CA GLY A 31 48.09 10.99 -36.01
C GLY A 31 48.69 9.79 -36.73
N ASP A 32 50.02 9.66 -36.74
CA ASP A 32 50.71 8.49 -37.31
C ASP A 32 50.38 7.22 -36.54
N PHE A 33 50.21 6.10 -37.25
CA PHE A 33 49.96 4.80 -36.63
C PHE A 33 50.39 3.65 -37.54
N TYR A 34 50.47 2.45 -36.97
CA TYR A 34 50.56 1.21 -37.75
C TYR A 34 49.63 0.13 -37.18
N SER A 35 49.20 -0.78 -38.05
CA SER A 35 48.44 -1.97 -37.67
C SER A 35 49.37 -3.19 -37.56
N VAL A 36 48.95 -4.21 -36.81
CA VAL A 36 49.67 -5.48 -36.65
C VAL A 36 48.73 -6.63 -36.96
N ALA A 37 49.15 -7.55 -37.84
CA ALA A 37 48.34 -8.71 -38.16
C ALA A 37 48.19 -9.66 -36.97
N ARG A 38 47.00 -10.24 -36.78
CA ARG A 38 46.72 -11.20 -35.71
C ARG A 38 47.70 -12.37 -35.71
N GLU A 39 48.07 -12.84 -36.90
CA GLU A 39 49.04 -13.93 -37.10
C GLU A 39 50.45 -13.57 -36.60
N GLU A 40 50.85 -12.30 -36.66
CA GLU A 40 52.15 -11.85 -36.13
C GLU A 40 52.16 -11.92 -34.59
N LEU A 41 51.06 -11.56 -33.94
CA LEU A 41 50.91 -11.66 -32.48
C LEU A 41 50.93 -13.14 -32.02
N ILE A 42 50.27 -14.02 -32.76
CA ILE A 42 50.25 -15.46 -32.48
C ILE A 42 51.66 -16.05 -32.63
N ASN A 43 52.37 -15.70 -33.71
CA ASN A 43 53.74 -16.17 -33.95
C ASN A 43 54.73 -15.63 -32.91
N ALA A 44 54.57 -14.39 -32.46
CA ALA A 44 55.35 -13.82 -31.36
C ALA A 44 55.21 -14.67 -30.08
N LEU A 45 54.00 -15.08 -29.72
CA LEU A 45 53.77 -15.98 -28.58
C LEU A 45 54.33 -17.40 -28.82
N CYS A 46 54.15 -17.96 -30.01
CA CYS A 46 54.68 -19.29 -30.34
C CYS A 46 56.21 -19.33 -30.26
N SER A 47 56.89 -18.21 -30.55
CA SER A 47 58.34 -18.08 -30.44
C SER A 47 58.85 -18.28 -29.00
N GLU A 48 58.00 -18.05 -28.00
CA GLU A 48 58.25 -18.28 -26.57
C GLU A 48 57.93 -19.72 -26.11
N LYS A 49 57.86 -20.67 -27.07
CA LYS A 49 57.52 -22.10 -26.84
C LYS A 49 56.10 -22.31 -26.30
N VAL A 50 55.19 -21.38 -26.57
CA VAL A 50 53.75 -21.52 -26.31
C VAL A 50 53.15 -22.34 -27.45
N ASN A 51 52.22 -23.25 -27.13
CA ASN A 51 51.47 -23.98 -28.16
C ASN A 51 50.56 -23.00 -28.94
N TYR A 52 50.45 -23.17 -30.25
CA TYR A 52 49.59 -22.37 -31.14
C TYR A 52 48.17 -22.18 -30.59
N ASP A 53 47.50 -23.24 -30.13
CA ASP A 53 46.12 -23.16 -29.60
C ASP A 53 46.06 -22.23 -28.36
N VAL A 54 47.09 -22.23 -27.53
CA VAL A 54 47.18 -21.36 -26.34
C VAL A 54 47.50 -19.92 -26.75
N ALA A 55 48.40 -19.73 -27.72
CA ALA A 55 48.72 -18.42 -28.27
C ALA A 55 47.48 -17.78 -28.92
N GLU A 56 46.78 -18.52 -29.77
CA GLU A 56 45.56 -18.09 -30.44
C GLU A 56 44.47 -17.72 -29.43
N ASN A 57 44.21 -18.57 -28.43
CA ASN A 57 43.22 -18.27 -27.39
C ASN A 57 43.61 -17.04 -26.55
N THR A 58 44.90 -16.82 -26.31
CA THR A 58 45.40 -15.65 -25.57
C THR A 58 45.19 -14.37 -26.38
N VAL A 59 45.53 -14.38 -27.67
CA VAL A 59 45.27 -13.27 -28.59
C VAL A 59 43.77 -12.99 -28.68
N ASN A 60 42.93 -14.02 -28.84
CA ASN A 60 41.47 -13.85 -28.86
C ASN A 60 40.92 -13.23 -27.57
N LEU A 61 41.39 -13.66 -26.40
CA LEU A 61 40.94 -13.12 -25.13
C LEU A 61 41.31 -11.64 -24.98
N ILE A 62 42.52 -11.27 -25.38
CA ILE A 62 42.99 -9.87 -25.31
C ILE A 62 42.29 -9.02 -26.38
N GLU A 63 42.12 -9.54 -27.59
CA GLU A 63 41.32 -8.88 -28.65
C GLU A 63 39.93 -8.55 -28.14
N ASN A 64 39.22 -9.53 -27.58
CA ASN A 64 37.87 -9.35 -27.02
C ASN A 64 37.85 -8.29 -25.90
N LEU A 65 38.87 -8.28 -25.03
CA LEU A 65 38.99 -7.27 -23.97
C LEU A 65 39.17 -5.86 -24.57
N LEU A 66 40.09 -5.70 -25.52
CA LEU A 66 40.37 -4.42 -26.16
C LEU A 66 39.20 -3.93 -27.02
N ASP A 67 38.52 -4.83 -27.72
CA ASP A 67 37.31 -4.52 -28.48
C ASP A 67 36.15 -4.10 -27.55
N THR A 68 35.97 -4.78 -26.41
CA THR A 68 34.98 -4.40 -25.38
C THR A 68 35.26 -3.01 -24.80
N LEU A 69 36.53 -2.61 -24.71
CA LEU A 69 36.95 -1.26 -24.30
C LEU A 69 36.83 -0.22 -25.43
N ALA A 70 36.42 -0.63 -26.62
CA ALA A 70 36.33 0.18 -27.83
C ALA A 70 37.64 0.91 -28.18
N VAL A 71 38.79 0.25 -27.96
CA VAL A 71 40.11 0.85 -28.27
C VAL A 71 40.67 0.44 -29.64
N LEU A 72 40.13 -0.62 -30.24
CA LEU A 72 40.54 -1.11 -31.56
C LEU A 72 39.68 -0.53 -32.67
N ASN A 73 40.30 -0.30 -33.83
CA ASN A 73 39.61 0.17 -35.03
C ASN A 73 38.89 -1.00 -35.72
N SER A 74 37.56 -0.90 -35.82
CA SER A 74 36.71 -1.97 -36.36
C SER A 74 37.03 -2.33 -37.81
N ASP A 75 37.45 -1.37 -38.64
CA ASP A 75 37.76 -1.62 -40.06
C ASP A 75 39.04 -2.45 -40.23
N TYR A 76 40.01 -2.28 -39.33
CA TYR A 76 41.24 -3.08 -39.29
C TYR A 76 40.98 -4.43 -38.63
N LEU A 77 40.19 -4.46 -37.56
CA LEU A 77 39.83 -5.69 -36.87
C LEU A 77 39.10 -6.66 -37.81
N GLN A 78 38.20 -6.18 -38.66
CA GLN A 78 37.53 -6.98 -39.71
C GLN A 78 38.49 -7.59 -40.74
N LYS A 79 39.69 -7.01 -40.92
CA LYS A 79 40.75 -7.51 -41.80
C LYS A 79 41.72 -8.46 -41.08
N GLY A 80 41.49 -8.74 -39.80
CA GLY A 80 42.38 -9.57 -38.98
C GLY A 80 43.62 -8.83 -38.49
N GLU A 81 43.54 -7.50 -38.32
CA GLU A 81 44.64 -6.66 -37.83
C GLU A 81 44.23 -5.86 -36.59
N TRP A 82 45.15 -5.73 -35.63
CA TRP A 82 44.99 -4.81 -34.51
C TRP A 82 45.51 -3.44 -34.90
N CYS A 83 44.66 -2.43 -34.72
CA CYS A 83 45.03 -1.02 -34.85
C CYS A 83 44.29 -0.23 -33.78
N PHE A 84 44.98 0.62 -33.02
CA PHE A 84 44.29 1.51 -32.08
C PHE A 84 43.54 2.62 -32.84
N ILE A 85 42.39 3.06 -32.31
CA ILE A 85 41.63 4.17 -32.92
C ILE A 85 42.26 5.55 -32.68
N SER A 86 43.10 5.66 -31.66
CA SER A 86 43.74 6.93 -31.25
C SER A 86 44.83 6.68 -30.20
N PHE A 87 45.63 7.71 -29.92
CA PHE A 87 46.61 7.68 -28.83
C PHE A 87 45.98 7.48 -27.43
N PRO A 88 44.87 8.16 -27.05
CA PRO A 88 44.19 7.85 -25.79
C PRO A 88 43.70 6.39 -25.68
N ALA A 89 43.23 5.80 -26.78
CA ALA A 89 42.82 4.41 -26.83
C ALA A 89 44.00 3.46 -26.57
N GLN A 90 45.17 3.76 -27.16
CA GLN A 90 46.41 3.06 -26.83
C GLN A 90 46.78 3.19 -25.35
N LEU A 91 46.67 4.38 -24.75
CA LEU A 91 47.01 4.59 -23.33
C LEU A 91 46.12 3.74 -22.42
N LEU A 92 44.82 3.65 -22.70
CA LEU A 92 43.90 2.78 -21.95
C LEU A 92 44.27 1.30 -22.11
N ALA A 93 44.51 0.85 -23.35
CA ALA A 93 44.93 -0.52 -23.65
C ALA A 93 46.19 -0.91 -22.87
N LEU A 94 47.22 -0.07 -22.93
CA LEU A 94 48.48 -0.26 -22.23
C LEU A 94 48.30 -0.27 -20.71
N SER A 95 47.46 0.61 -20.16
CA SER A 95 47.16 0.64 -18.73
C SER A 95 46.54 -0.68 -18.25
N VAL A 96 45.56 -1.22 -18.99
CA VAL A 96 44.90 -2.50 -18.70
C VAL A 96 45.87 -3.67 -18.80
N LEU A 97 46.58 -3.79 -19.93
CA LEU A 97 47.47 -4.93 -20.16
C LEU A 97 48.68 -4.92 -19.22
N THR A 98 49.25 -3.74 -18.93
CA THR A 98 50.36 -3.63 -17.97
C THR A 98 49.90 -3.99 -16.56
N ALA A 99 48.70 -3.56 -16.14
CA ALA A 99 48.15 -3.94 -14.84
C ALA A 99 47.85 -5.45 -14.73
N MET A 100 47.49 -6.12 -15.83
CA MET A 100 47.31 -7.58 -15.87
C MET A 100 48.63 -8.35 -15.82
N ASN A 101 49.72 -7.76 -16.31
CA ASN A 101 51.07 -8.34 -16.27
C ASN A 101 51.74 -8.18 -14.89
N ASP A 102 51.45 -7.09 -14.19
CA ASP A 102 52.06 -6.77 -12.90
C ASP A 102 51.23 -7.25 -11.69
N LYS A 103 51.82 -8.13 -10.87
CA LYS A 103 51.18 -8.69 -9.68
C LYS A 103 50.90 -7.65 -8.60
N ASP A 104 51.64 -6.54 -8.58
CA ASP A 104 51.51 -5.46 -7.59
C ASP A 104 50.57 -4.34 -8.06
N SER A 105 50.16 -4.36 -9.34
CA SER A 105 49.24 -3.38 -9.92
C SER A 105 47.77 -3.76 -9.68
N ARG A 106 46.97 -2.78 -9.22
CA ARG A 106 45.51 -2.90 -9.07
C ARG A 106 44.84 -1.59 -9.50
N PHE A 107 43.67 -1.68 -10.13
CA PHE A 107 42.86 -0.50 -10.45
C PHE A 107 42.17 0.10 -9.23
N PHE A 108 41.97 -0.70 -8.18
CA PHE A 108 41.29 -0.30 -6.97
C PHE A 108 42.11 -0.72 -5.75
N ALA A 109 41.97 0.03 -4.66
CA ALA A 109 42.58 -0.34 -3.40
C ALA A 109 42.09 -1.71 -2.90
N ASP A 110 42.89 -2.36 -2.07
CA ASP A 110 42.53 -3.64 -1.47
C ASP A 110 41.18 -3.57 -0.75
N ASN A 111 40.36 -4.61 -0.95
CA ASN A 111 39.00 -4.71 -0.42
C ASN A 111 38.07 -3.56 -0.85
N PHE A 112 38.36 -2.86 -1.96
CA PHE A 112 37.50 -1.78 -2.45
C PHE A 112 36.05 -2.20 -2.58
N TRP A 113 35.74 -3.43 -2.97
CA TRP A 113 34.37 -3.94 -3.16
C TRP A 113 33.72 -4.53 -1.90
N ASN A 114 34.40 -4.51 -0.75
CA ASN A 114 33.78 -4.95 0.50
C ASN A 114 32.70 -3.95 0.94
N THR A 115 31.55 -4.46 1.36
CA THR A 115 30.38 -3.66 1.77
C THR A 115 30.17 -3.66 3.28
N GLN A 116 30.89 -4.52 4.01
CA GLN A 116 30.77 -4.65 5.47
C GLN A 116 31.64 -3.61 6.19
N GLY A 117 31.04 -2.85 7.10
CA GLY A 117 31.76 -1.91 7.97
C GLY A 117 32.37 -0.70 7.26
N ILE A 118 31.96 -0.40 6.02
CA ILE A 118 32.45 0.75 5.25
C ILE A 118 31.50 1.95 5.33
N SER A 119 32.05 3.16 5.15
CA SER A 119 31.30 4.40 5.12
C SER A 119 30.37 4.50 3.90
N ASP A 120 29.32 5.31 4.01
CA ASP A 120 28.38 5.53 2.92
C ASP A 120 29.04 6.21 1.70
N ASP A 121 30.05 7.06 1.91
CA ASP A 121 30.86 7.64 0.81
C ASP A 121 31.54 6.57 -0.03
N LYS A 122 32.06 5.51 0.60
CA LYS A 122 32.68 4.39 -0.13
C LYS A 122 31.64 3.59 -0.90
N LYS A 123 30.46 3.35 -0.32
CA LYS A 123 29.33 2.69 -1.00
C LYS A 123 28.84 3.49 -2.21
N ASN A 124 28.81 4.81 -2.09
CA ASN A 124 28.42 5.70 -3.20
C ASN A 124 29.46 5.65 -4.34
N LYS A 125 30.76 5.65 -4.03
CA LYS A 125 31.81 5.47 -5.06
C LYS A 125 31.69 4.14 -5.80
N GLN A 126 31.46 3.04 -5.07
CA GLN A 126 31.20 1.73 -5.68
C GLN A 126 29.96 1.76 -6.58
N ARG A 127 28.87 2.37 -6.10
CA ARG A 127 27.61 2.54 -6.84
C ARG A 127 27.82 3.31 -8.14
N ASP A 128 28.47 4.47 -8.09
CA ASP A 128 28.61 5.36 -9.24
C ASP A 128 29.44 4.71 -10.34
N LEU A 129 30.50 3.98 -9.96
CA LEU A 129 31.30 3.20 -10.90
C LEU A 129 30.47 2.08 -11.54
N LEU A 130 29.75 1.29 -10.75
CA LEU A 130 28.88 0.22 -11.28
C LEU A 130 27.76 0.78 -12.15
N SER A 131 27.18 1.92 -11.76
CA SER A 131 26.18 2.63 -12.56
C SER A 131 26.73 3.02 -13.91
N TYR A 132 27.94 3.58 -13.97
CA TYR A 132 28.60 3.93 -15.22
C TYR A 132 28.87 2.71 -16.10
N ILE A 133 29.48 1.66 -15.53
CA ILE A 133 29.82 0.43 -16.27
C ILE A 133 28.57 -0.24 -16.84
N GLU A 134 27.55 -0.44 -16.02
CA GLU A 134 26.35 -1.17 -16.43
C GLU A 134 25.45 -0.36 -17.36
N THR A 135 25.41 0.97 -17.21
CA THR A 135 24.72 1.84 -18.18
C THR A 135 25.36 1.71 -19.56
N ASN A 136 26.70 1.84 -19.65
CA ASN A 136 27.39 1.68 -20.93
C ASN A 136 27.24 0.26 -21.50
N ARG A 137 27.32 -0.79 -20.68
CA ARG A 137 27.12 -2.17 -21.14
C ARG A 137 25.75 -2.37 -21.79
N VAL A 138 24.71 -1.71 -21.29
CA VAL A 138 23.35 -1.80 -21.83
C VAL A 138 23.18 -0.89 -23.06
N GLU A 139 23.59 0.37 -22.97
CA GLU A 139 23.39 1.37 -24.03
C GLU A 139 24.26 1.11 -25.26
N CYS A 140 25.51 0.69 -25.07
CA CYS A 140 26.46 0.40 -26.14
C CYS A 140 26.34 -1.03 -26.69
N HIS A 141 25.40 -1.85 -26.18
CA HIS A 141 25.18 -3.18 -26.74
C HIS A 141 24.65 -3.07 -28.17
N ALA A 142 25.35 -3.67 -29.15
CA ALA A 142 25.06 -3.48 -30.57
C ALA A 142 23.62 -3.79 -30.99
N THR A 143 22.97 -4.76 -30.34
CA THR A 143 21.56 -5.11 -30.60
C THR A 143 20.57 -4.55 -29.57
N HIS A 144 21.02 -3.68 -28.66
CA HIS A 144 20.24 -3.16 -27.53
C HIS A 144 19.53 -4.26 -26.70
N ASN A 145 20.18 -5.41 -26.54
CA ASN A 145 19.63 -6.59 -25.87
C ASN A 145 20.66 -7.22 -24.92
N ALA A 146 21.37 -6.38 -24.17
CA ALA A 146 22.29 -6.85 -23.15
C ALA A 146 21.53 -7.71 -22.11
N PRO A 147 22.01 -8.90 -21.73
CA PRO A 147 21.32 -9.71 -20.74
C PRO A 147 21.49 -9.11 -19.32
N PRO A 148 20.48 -9.25 -18.44
CA PRO A 148 20.61 -8.94 -17.03
C PRO A 148 21.63 -9.88 -16.37
N ILE A 149 22.36 -9.35 -15.38
CA ILE A 149 23.35 -10.11 -14.60
C ILE A 149 22.94 -10.21 -13.12
N ARG A 150 21.81 -9.60 -12.76
CA ARG A 150 21.27 -9.59 -11.41
C ARG A 150 19.77 -9.86 -11.47
N TYR A 151 19.30 -10.70 -10.56
CA TYR A 151 17.91 -11.12 -10.50
C TYR A 151 17.36 -10.84 -9.10
N ILE A 152 16.13 -10.34 -9.04
CA ILE A 152 15.48 -10.00 -7.77
C ILE A 152 14.04 -10.48 -7.81
N TYR A 153 13.63 -11.11 -6.72
CA TYR A 153 12.27 -11.59 -6.50
C TYR A 153 11.64 -10.75 -5.40
N VAL A 154 10.42 -10.27 -5.64
CA VAL A 154 9.72 -9.33 -4.75
C VAL A 154 8.31 -9.82 -4.50
N ALA A 155 7.91 -9.79 -3.23
CA ALA A 155 6.53 -9.98 -2.82
C ALA A 155 5.93 -8.63 -2.41
N TRP A 156 4.88 -8.19 -3.10
CA TRP A 156 4.13 -6.98 -2.76
C TRP A 156 2.71 -7.31 -2.34
N SER A 157 2.16 -6.46 -1.47
CA SER A 157 0.80 -6.58 -1.00
C SER A 157 -0.09 -5.46 -1.54
N ILE A 158 -1.37 -5.76 -1.72
CA ILE A 158 -2.42 -4.78 -1.92
C ILE A 158 -3.37 -4.86 -0.73
N ILE A 159 -3.34 -3.81 0.08
CA ILE A 159 -4.31 -3.55 1.14
C ILE A 159 -5.18 -2.38 0.67
N LYS A 160 -6.43 -2.66 0.29
CA LYS A 160 -7.38 -1.68 -0.23
C LYS A 160 -8.46 -1.37 0.80
N LEU A 161 -8.66 -0.11 1.17
CA LEU A 161 -9.76 0.33 2.02
C LEU A 161 -10.33 1.65 1.47
N ASP A 162 -11.65 1.73 1.35
CA ASP A 162 -12.38 2.93 0.91
C ASP A 162 -11.78 3.59 -0.35
N ASP A 163 -11.49 2.77 -1.37
CA ASP A 163 -10.87 3.17 -2.64
C ASP A 163 -9.50 3.87 -2.49
N LYS A 164 -8.77 3.47 -1.45
CA LYS A 164 -7.37 3.81 -1.24
C LYS A 164 -6.55 2.54 -1.07
N ILE A 165 -5.27 2.61 -1.41
CA ILE A 165 -4.30 1.53 -1.24
C ILE A 165 -3.21 1.98 -0.30
N LEU A 166 -2.79 1.08 0.59
CA LEU A 166 -1.74 1.36 1.56
C LEU A 166 -0.35 1.24 0.91
N PHE A 167 0.49 2.22 1.16
CA PHE A 167 1.89 2.24 0.78
C PHE A 167 2.76 2.43 2.02
N HIS A 168 4.01 1.97 1.92
CA HIS A 168 5.06 2.16 2.92
C HIS A 168 6.21 2.98 2.33
N GLN A 169 6.81 3.85 3.14
CA GLN A 169 7.93 4.69 2.75
C GLN A 169 9.20 3.84 2.64
N ARG A 170 9.94 3.99 1.53
CA ARG A 170 11.22 3.30 1.34
C ARG A 170 12.29 3.87 2.29
N GLU A 171 13.21 3.03 2.75
CA GLU A 171 14.31 3.46 3.64
C GLU A 171 15.29 4.47 2.99
N ASP A 172 15.40 4.47 1.66
CA ASP A 172 16.45 5.19 0.90
C ASP A 172 16.00 6.57 0.34
N THR A 173 14.81 7.06 0.70
CA THR A 173 14.10 8.20 0.07
C THR A 173 14.84 9.54 0.14
N LYS A 174 15.46 9.87 1.27
CA LYS A 174 16.11 11.18 1.47
C LYS A 174 17.63 11.18 1.24
N LYS A 175 18.25 10.03 0.97
CA LYS A 175 19.71 9.89 0.98
C LYS A 175 20.39 10.17 -0.36
N ARG A 176 19.66 10.24 -1.48
CA ARG A 176 20.29 10.11 -2.82
C ARG A 176 19.94 11.17 -3.86
N HIS A 177 19.23 12.25 -3.48
CA HIS A 177 18.90 13.38 -4.37
C HIS A 177 18.25 12.97 -5.71
N ASP A 178 17.60 11.81 -5.75
CA ASP A 178 16.90 11.31 -6.95
C ASP A 178 15.40 11.54 -6.77
N ASP A 179 15.00 12.80 -6.95
CA ASP A 179 13.62 13.29 -6.83
C ASP A 179 12.66 12.65 -7.87
N LYS A 180 13.20 11.84 -8.80
CA LYS A 180 12.43 11.11 -9.82
C LYS A 180 12.08 9.69 -9.39
N SER A 181 12.79 9.13 -8.41
CA SER A 181 12.61 7.76 -7.96
C SER A 181 11.68 7.74 -6.75
N GLY A 182 10.38 7.47 -6.98
CA GLY A 182 9.34 7.59 -5.97
C GLY A 182 9.67 7.03 -4.58
N ASP A 183 9.04 7.61 -3.57
CA ASP A 183 9.39 7.41 -2.17
C ASP A 183 8.60 6.32 -1.47
N TYR A 184 7.45 5.95 -2.05
CA TYR A 184 6.49 5.07 -1.42
C TYR A 184 6.24 3.86 -2.29
N VAL A 185 6.28 2.67 -1.71
CA VAL A 185 6.06 1.40 -2.41
C VAL A 185 4.87 0.66 -1.79
N LEU A 186 4.29 -0.31 -2.51
CA LEU A 186 3.37 -1.25 -1.89
C LEU A 186 4.07 -1.97 -0.73
N VAL A 187 3.35 -2.17 0.39
CA VAL A 187 3.90 -2.87 1.55
C VAL A 187 4.36 -4.26 1.12
N GLY A 188 5.61 -4.61 1.38
CA GLY A 188 6.28 -5.77 0.83
C GLY A 188 7.72 -5.50 0.46
N GLY A 189 8.44 -6.55 0.07
CA GLY A 189 9.87 -6.43 -0.15
C GLY A 189 10.52 -7.62 -0.82
N ARG A 190 11.85 -7.63 -0.76
CA ARG A 190 12.69 -8.54 -1.53
C ARG A 190 12.81 -9.87 -0.81
N LEU A 191 12.69 -10.95 -1.57
CA LEU A 191 13.06 -12.27 -1.10
C LEU A 191 14.51 -12.28 -0.64
N ASN A 192 14.77 -12.83 0.53
CA ASN A 192 16.11 -13.10 1.00
C ASN A 192 16.28 -14.58 1.41
N GLN A 193 17.53 -14.99 1.64
CA GLN A 193 17.87 -16.38 1.94
C GLN A 193 17.23 -16.96 3.21
N ARG A 194 16.73 -16.13 4.12
CA ARG A 194 16.09 -16.57 5.37
C ARG A 194 14.61 -16.91 5.19
N ASP A 195 14.01 -16.46 4.10
CA ASP A 195 12.59 -16.71 3.83
C ASP A 195 12.34 -18.17 3.40
N ASN A 196 13.40 -18.90 3.01
CA ASN A 196 13.31 -20.32 2.69
C ASN A 196 13.93 -21.19 3.80
N PRO A 197 13.13 -22.03 4.49
CA PRO A 197 13.64 -22.95 5.51
C PRO A 197 14.71 -23.93 4.99
N ALA A 198 14.62 -24.33 3.72
CA ALA A 198 15.54 -25.25 3.08
C ALA A 198 16.91 -24.62 2.76
N PHE A 199 17.06 -23.30 2.88
CA PHE A 199 18.34 -22.63 2.60
C PHE A 199 19.50 -23.21 3.41
N SER A 200 19.25 -23.59 4.66
CA SER A 200 20.27 -24.15 5.55
C SER A 200 20.82 -25.51 5.05
N SER A 201 20.02 -26.26 4.30
CA SER A 201 20.34 -27.60 3.83
C SER A 201 21.19 -27.64 2.56
N ASP A 202 21.06 -26.67 1.66
CA ASP A 202 21.84 -26.57 0.42
C ASP A 202 22.06 -25.10 -0.02
N LYS A 203 22.96 -24.42 0.70
CA LYS A 203 23.28 -23.01 0.46
C LYS A 203 23.78 -22.75 -0.96
N LYS A 204 24.60 -23.65 -1.52
CA LYS A 204 25.22 -23.44 -2.83
C LYS A 204 24.15 -23.40 -3.90
N ARG A 205 23.28 -24.42 -3.94
CA ARG A 205 22.17 -24.49 -4.89
C ARG A 205 21.24 -23.30 -4.75
N TYR A 206 20.85 -22.95 -3.52
CA TYR A 206 19.89 -21.88 -3.31
C TYR A 206 20.44 -20.49 -3.66
N LEU A 207 21.72 -20.21 -3.38
CA LEU A 207 22.36 -18.97 -3.82
C LEU A 207 22.41 -18.87 -5.35
N GLN A 208 22.73 -19.98 -6.04
CA GLN A 208 22.69 -20.02 -7.50
C GLN A 208 21.29 -19.75 -8.04
N GLN A 209 20.26 -20.30 -7.40
CA GLN A 209 18.85 -20.10 -7.78
C GLN A 209 18.42 -18.64 -7.57
N LEU A 210 18.66 -18.06 -6.38
CA LEU A 210 18.37 -16.64 -6.09
C LEU A 210 19.05 -15.67 -7.07
N GLN A 211 20.16 -16.09 -7.69
CA GLN A 211 20.96 -15.30 -8.64
C GLN A 211 20.72 -15.72 -10.10
N SER A 212 19.61 -16.41 -10.38
CA SER A 212 19.23 -16.85 -11.72
C SER A 212 17.85 -16.32 -12.10
N ASN A 213 17.47 -16.52 -13.37
CA ASN A 213 16.12 -16.26 -13.89
C ASN A 213 15.14 -17.44 -13.70
N ASP A 214 15.52 -18.47 -12.93
CA ASP A 214 14.67 -19.64 -12.67
C ASP A 214 13.62 -19.33 -11.59
N ALA A 215 12.58 -18.59 -12.00
CA ALA A 215 11.54 -18.07 -11.11
C ALA A 215 10.66 -19.17 -10.48
N LEU A 216 10.45 -20.29 -11.18
CA LEU A 216 9.50 -21.33 -10.78
C LEU A 216 9.81 -21.93 -9.41
N LEU A 217 11.10 -22.09 -9.08
CA LEU A 217 11.53 -22.70 -7.82
C LEU A 217 11.50 -21.70 -6.66
N ILE A 218 11.39 -20.41 -6.97
CA ILE A 218 11.41 -19.31 -6.02
C ILE A 218 9.99 -18.83 -5.67
N GLU A 219 9.04 -18.98 -6.59
CA GLU A 219 7.63 -18.59 -6.39
C GLU A 219 7.02 -19.18 -5.10
N GLU A 220 7.35 -20.42 -4.74
CA GLU A 220 6.86 -21.07 -3.51
C GLU A 220 7.35 -20.41 -2.21
N THR A 221 8.42 -19.62 -2.28
CA THR A 221 9.00 -18.93 -1.11
C THR A 221 8.44 -17.52 -0.92
N LEU A 222 7.94 -16.89 -1.98
CA LEU A 222 7.41 -15.52 -1.93
C LEU A 222 6.27 -15.30 -0.90
N PRO A 223 5.40 -16.27 -0.61
CA PRO A 223 4.47 -16.17 0.51
C PRO A 223 5.14 -15.94 1.88
N GLU A 224 6.30 -16.53 2.15
CA GLU A 224 7.03 -16.31 3.41
C GLU A 224 7.71 -14.93 3.43
N THR A 225 8.23 -14.47 2.27
CA THR A 225 8.67 -13.08 2.10
C THR A 225 7.55 -12.10 2.41
N LEU A 226 6.36 -12.29 1.82
CA LEU A 226 5.20 -11.45 2.09
C LEU A 226 4.88 -11.37 3.58
N LYS A 227 4.89 -12.52 4.27
CA LYS A 227 4.60 -12.58 5.71
C LYS A 227 5.60 -11.80 6.54
N ARG A 228 6.90 -11.95 6.25
CA ARG A 228 7.96 -11.21 6.93
C ARG A 228 7.81 -9.70 6.70
N GLU A 229 7.64 -9.29 5.45
CA GLU A 229 7.59 -7.86 5.09
C GLU A 229 6.34 -7.18 5.66
N LEU A 230 5.16 -7.82 5.62
CA LEU A 230 3.95 -7.28 6.25
C LEU A 230 4.07 -7.16 7.78
N TYR A 231 4.86 -8.03 8.41
CA TYR A 231 5.17 -7.91 9.83
C TYR A 231 6.18 -6.79 10.10
N GLU A 232 7.26 -6.70 9.32
CA GLU A 232 8.32 -5.71 9.49
C GLU A 232 7.85 -4.27 9.20
N GLU A 233 7.09 -4.07 8.12
CA GLU A 233 6.69 -2.73 7.64
C GLU A 233 5.32 -2.27 8.17
N ALA A 234 4.43 -3.19 8.56
CA ALA A 234 3.08 -2.84 8.99
C ALA A 234 2.64 -3.51 10.30
N GLY A 235 3.48 -4.33 10.93
CA GLY A 235 3.16 -5.05 12.17
C GLY A 235 2.07 -6.12 12.03
N LEU A 236 1.69 -6.49 10.80
CA LEU A 236 0.60 -7.42 10.56
C LEU A 236 1.04 -8.88 10.74
N ILE A 237 0.29 -9.63 11.54
CA ILE A 237 0.59 -11.02 11.87
C ILE A 237 -0.31 -11.94 11.04
N PHE A 238 0.29 -12.77 10.18
CA PHE A 238 -0.42 -13.84 9.45
C PHE A 238 -1.12 -14.79 10.45
N ASP A 239 -2.25 -15.41 10.13
CA ASP A 239 -3.01 -16.12 11.17
C ASP A 239 -4.11 -15.27 11.82
N SER A 240 -3.66 -14.12 12.32
CA SER A 240 -4.37 -13.29 13.29
C SER A 240 -4.99 -12.04 12.64
N HIS A 241 -4.18 -11.29 11.90
CA HIS A 241 -4.56 -10.01 11.33
C HIS A 241 -5.04 -10.14 9.88
N TYR A 242 -4.55 -11.15 9.14
CA TYR A 242 -4.90 -11.28 7.73
C TYR A 242 -4.78 -12.69 7.16
N ARG A 243 -5.35 -12.85 5.97
CA ARG A 243 -5.08 -13.88 4.97
C ARG A 243 -4.71 -13.17 3.65
N PHE A 244 -4.22 -13.92 2.68
CA PHE A 244 -3.89 -13.36 1.37
C PHE A 244 -4.21 -14.33 0.25
N LYS A 245 -4.36 -13.76 -0.95
CA LYS A 245 -4.54 -14.50 -2.20
C LYS A 245 -3.58 -13.94 -3.25
N PRO A 246 -3.01 -14.77 -4.12
CA PRO A 246 -2.30 -14.27 -5.29
C PRO A 246 -3.24 -13.38 -6.10
N TRP A 247 -2.77 -12.21 -6.52
CA TRP A 247 -3.49 -11.35 -7.44
C TRP A 247 -2.86 -11.40 -8.83
N ARG A 248 -1.55 -11.14 -8.91
CA ARG A 248 -0.86 -11.05 -10.19
C ARG A 248 0.64 -11.32 -10.06
N ASN A 249 1.19 -12.05 -11.03
CA ASN A 249 2.63 -12.05 -11.31
C ASN A 249 2.89 -11.09 -12.47
N LEU A 250 3.77 -10.11 -12.28
CA LEU A 250 4.06 -9.12 -13.31
C LEU A 250 4.98 -9.70 -14.38
N LYS A 251 4.93 -9.13 -15.59
CA LYS A 251 5.98 -9.28 -16.60
C LYS A 251 7.35 -8.92 -15.98
N PRO A 252 8.44 -9.63 -16.32
CA PRO A 252 9.77 -9.30 -15.82
C PRO A 252 10.13 -7.84 -16.13
N TYR A 253 10.52 -7.10 -15.10
CA TYR A 253 10.85 -5.69 -15.21
C TYR A 253 12.36 -5.51 -15.20
N ARG A 254 12.94 -4.84 -16.20
CA ARG A 254 14.39 -4.67 -16.32
C ARG A 254 14.81 -3.22 -16.20
N GLN A 255 15.81 -2.96 -15.37
CA GLN A 255 16.40 -1.63 -15.23
C GLN A 255 17.83 -1.71 -14.71
N VAL A 256 18.68 -0.77 -15.15
CA VAL A 256 19.96 -0.51 -14.50
C VAL A 256 19.67 0.18 -13.17
N GLN A 257 19.75 -0.58 -12.08
CA GLN A 257 19.35 -0.10 -10.75
C GLN A 257 19.94 -0.94 -9.62
N GLY A 258 19.93 -0.39 -8.41
CA GLY A 258 20.28 -1.09 -7.18
C GLY A 258 20.50 -0.11 -6.03
N SER A 259 20.26 -0.58 -4.81
CA SER A 259 20.58 0.18 -3.60
C SER A 259 22.06 0.02 -3.24
N ALA A 260 22.69 1.15 -2.90
CA ALA A 260 24.10 1.22 -2.50
C ALA A 260 25.00 0.50 -3.54
N PRO A 261 25.99 -0.36 -3.21
CA PRO A 261 26.91 -0.91 -4.22
C PRO A 261 26.37 -2.12 -4.98
N ASN A 262 25.06 -2.33 -4.99
CA ASN A 262 24.43 -3.45 -5.72
C ASN A 262 23.87 -3.01 -7.09
N HIS A 263 24.44 -1.99 -7.70
CA HIS A 263 23.92 -1.39 -8.92
C HIS A 263 24.28 -2.23 -10.13
N ALA A 264 23.29 -2.73 -10.89
CA ALA A 264 23.51 -3.51 -12.11
C ALA A 264 22.29 -3.50 -13.02
N TYR A 265 22.45 -3.92 -14.28
CA TYR A 265 21.29 -4.27 -15.10
C TYR A 265 20.60 -5.49 -14.49
N THR A 266 19.44 -5.21 -13.89
CA THR A 266 18.71 -6.12 -13.01
C THR A 266 17.38 -6.48 -13.63
N GLU A 267 17.01 -7.75 -13.58
CA GLU A 267 15.67 -8.24 -13.88
C GLU A 267 14.92 -8.53 -12.57
N TYR A 268 13.72 -7.96 -12.45
CA TYR A 268 12.86 -8.08 -11.28
C TYR A 268 11.64 -8.93 -11.61
N TYR A 269 11.31 -9.84 -10.69
CA TYR A 269 10.11 -10.66 -10.70
C TYR A 269 9.24 -10.27 -9.51
N PHE A 270 8.05 -9.74 -9.78
CA PHE A 270 7.12 -9.29 -8.76
C PHE A 270 5.91 -10.23 -8.69
N SER A 271 5.66 -10.78 -7.50
CA SER A 271 4.38 -11.40 -7.17
C SER A 271 3.61 -10.48 -6.25
N ILE A 272 2.39 -10.15 -6.67
CA ILE A 272 1.49 -9.27 -5.93
C ILE A 272 0.36 -10.08 -5.33
N PHE A 273 0.11 -9.85 -4.06
CA PHE A 273 -0.89 -10.54 -3.25
C PHE A 273 -1.95 -9.55 -2.78
N TYR A 274 -3.21 -9.93 -2.92
CA TYR A 274 -4.32 -9.23 -2.30
C TYR A 274 -4.47 -9.67 -0.85
N ILE A 275 -4.61 -8.71 0.07
CA ILE A 275 -4.72 -8.96 1.50
C ILE A 275 -6.18 -8.90 1.95
N GLU A 276 -6.61 -9.92 2.69
CA GLU A 276 -7.90 -10.01 3.37
C GLU A 276 -7.66 -9.85 4.87
N LEU A 277 -7.98 -8.68 5.41
CA LEU A 277 -7.87 -8.35 6.83
C LEU A 277 -8.99 -9.04 7.63
N THR A 278 -8.62 -9.56 8.79
CA THR A 278 -9.60 -9.88 9.84
C THR A 278 -10.05 -8.60 10.54
N LEU A 279 -11.09 -8.67 11.37
CA LEU A 279 -11.46 -7.51 12.21
C LEU A 279 -10.29 -7.05 13.08
N ALA A 280 -9.57 -7.98 13.71
CA ALA A 280 -8.40 -7.66 14.52
C ALA A 280 -7.32 -6.94 13.70
N GLY A 281 -7.03 -7.40 12.48
CA GLY A 281 -6.07 -6.75 11.60
C GLY A 281 -6.50 -5.38 11.10
N TYR A 282 -7.78 -5.21 10.76
CA TYR A 282 -8.34 -3.90 10.38
C TYR A 282 -8.21 -2.87 11.50
N LEU A 283 -8.59 -3.25 12.72
CA LEU A 283 -8.49 -2.37 13.90
C LEU A 283 -7.04 -2.05 14.25
N PHE A 284 -6.17 -3.06 14.24
CA PHE A 284 -4.74 -2.88 14.46
C PHE A 284 -4.15 -1.90 13.44
N LEU A 285 -4.41 -2.11 12.15
CA LEU A 285 -3.87 -1.28 11.07
C LEU A 285 -4.36 0.17 11.17
N ASN A 286 -5.64 0.38 11.50
CA ASN A 286 -6.20 1.71 11.70
C ASN A 286 -5.52 2.48 12.84
N GLU A 287 -5.07 1.80 13.89
CA GLU A 287 -4.29 2.43 14.96
C GLU A 287 -2.84 2.66 14.53
N THR A 288 -2.20 1.65 13.92
CA THR A 288 -0.81 1.75 13.46
C THR A 288 -0.59 2.94 12.52
N ILE A 289 -1.49 3.16 11.55
CA ILE A 289 -1.38 4.26 10.57
C ILE A 289 -1.51 5.64 11.23
N LYS A 290 -2.20 5.77 12.36
CA LYS A 290 -2.26 7.04 13.09
C LYS A 290 -0.93 7.40 13.76
N SER A 291 -0.12 6.39 14.08
CA SER A 291 1.15 6.55 14.80
C SER A 291 2.39 6.43 13.91
N ASP A 292 2.30 5.77 12.75
CA ASP A 292 3.41 5.52 11.85
C ASP A 292 3.33 6.39 10.59
N GLU A 293 4.22 7.36 10.48
CA GLU A 293 4.27 8.29 9.35
C GLU A 293 4.74 7.66 8.03
N HIS A 294 5.37 6.48 8.09
CA HIS A 294 5.86 5.78 6.90
C HIS A 294 4.71 5.11 6.13
N LEU A 295 3.58 4.84 6.79
CA LEU A 295 2.40 4.23 6.19
C LEU A 295 1.43 5.30 5.70
N VAL A 296 1.11 5.26 4.41
CA VAL A 296 0.29 6.30 3.78
C VAL A 296 -0.73 5.71 2.82
N TRP A 297 -1.91 6.33 2.78
CA TRP A 297 -2.97 5.97 1.85
C TRP A 297 -2.83 6.76 0.54
N PHE A 298 -2.78 6.04 -0.57
CA PHE A 298 -2.92 6.60 -1.91
C PHE A 298 -4.34 6.35 -2.42
N SER A 299 -5.05 7.41 -2.82
CA SER A 299 -6.33 7.24 -3.53
C SER A 299 -6.11 6.67 -4.94
N MET A 300 -7.16 6.12 -5.55
CA MET A 300 -7.09 5.66 -6.94
C MET A 300 -6.64 6.76 -7.92
N THR A 301 -6.99 8.02 -7.64
CA THR A 301 -6.54 9.17 -8.43
C THR A 301 -5.05 9.45 -8.21
N ASP A 302 -4.54 9.30 -6.98
CA ASP A 302 -3.10 9.47 -6.69
C ASP A 302 -2.26 8.41 -7.40
N ILE A 303 -2.75 7.16 -7.45
CA ILE A 303 -2.09 6.05 -8.16
C ILE A 303 -2.04 6.33 -9.67
N GLU A 304 -3.15 6.78 -10.27
CA GLU A 304 -3.19 7.17 -11.68
C GLU A 304 -2.25 8.34 -12.00
N ASN A 305 -2.13 9.31 -11.08
CA ASN A 305 -1.20 10.42 -11.22
C ASN A 305 0.27 10.03 -10.93
N GLY A 306 0.49 8.96 -10.16
CA GLY A 306 1.79 8.52 -9.67
C GLY A 306 2.28 9.31 -8.44
N LYS A 307 1.48 10.24 -7.92
CA LYS A 307 1.79 11.03 -6.72
C LYS A 307 0.55 11.56 -6.03
N THR A 308 0.66 11.84 -4.72
CA THR A 308 -0.39 12.49 -3.94
C THR A 308 -0.39 14.01 -4.09
N ALA A 309 -1.43 14.67 -3.57
CA ALA A 309 -1.48 16.13 -3.45
C ALA A 309 -0.40 16.73 -2.52
N GLU A 310 0.18 15.90 -1.64
CA GLU A 310 1.31 16.26 -0.76
C GLU A 310 2.68 15.91 -1.40
N ASP A 311 2.72 15.67 -2.71
CA ASP A 311 3.91 15.29 -3.48
C ASP A 311 4.58 13.98 -3.00
N LYS A 312 3.85 13.08 -2.34
CA LYS A 312 4.33 11.72 -2.06
C LYS A 312 4.28 10.93 -3.36
N ILE A 313 5.44 10.48 -3.87
CA ILE A 313 5.55 9.82 -5.18
C ILE A 313 5.51 8.30 -5.02
N ALA A 314 4.68 7.61 -5.80
CA ALA A 314 4.58 6.15 -5.81
C ALA A 314 5.69 5.52 -6.66
N TYR A 315 6.37 4.52 -6.10
CA TYR A 315 7.42 3.72 -6.74
C TYR A 315 6.84 2.38 -7.21
N ILE A 316 6.01 2.44 -8.25
CA ILE A 316 5.30 1.26 -8.80
C ILE A 316 5.46 1.16 -10.32
N ASN A 317 6.59 1.60 -10.86
CA ASN A 317 6.87 1.57 -12.30
C ASN A 317 6.76 0.17 -12.90
N ALA A 318 7.20 -0.86 -12.17
CA ALA A 318 7.04 -2.25 -12.61
C ALA A 318 5.57 -2.62 -12.78
N LEU A 319 4.69 -2.17 -11.87
CA LEU A 319 3.25 -2.39 -11.97
C LEU A 319 2.65 -1.61 -13.14
N PHE A 320 3.02 -0.34 -13.35
CA PHE A 320 2.55 0.39 -14.54
C PHE A 320 3.02 -0.26 -15.85
N ASN A 321 4.26 -0.74 -15.90
CA ASN A 321 4.83 -1.37 -17.08
C ASN A 321 4.12 -2.68 -17.45
N ASP A 322 3.65 -3.44 -16.46
CA ASP A 322 2.87 -4.66 -16.68
C ASP A 322 1.57 -4.38 -17.48
N PHE A 323 0.99 -3.20 -17.26
CA PHE A 323 -0.16 -2.65 -17.99
C PHE A 323 0.24 -1.84 -19.23
N ASP A 324 1.42 -2.07 -19.80
CA ASP A 324 1.93 -1.38 -20.99
C ASP A 324 1.97 0.15 -20.83
N ASN A 325 2.17 0.62 -19.58
CA ASN A 325 2.11 2.01 -19.13
C ASN A 325 0.72 2.66 -19.17
N ASP A 326 -0.35 1.88 -19.31
CA ASP A 326 -1.73 2.35 -19.19
C ASP A 326 -2.15 2.45 -17.70
N ARG A 327 -2.07 3.68 -17.19
CA ARG A 327 -2.42 3.98 -15.80
C ARG A 327 -3.92 3.87 -15.53
N THR A 328 -4.75 4.13 -16.53
CA THR A 328 -6.21 4.02 -16.40
C THR A 328 -6.62 2.55 -16.33
N ALA A 329 -5.99 1.67 -17.12
CA ALA A 329 -6.17 0.22 -17.02
C ALA A 329 -5.80 -0.31 -15.63
N LEU A 330 -4.65 0.09 -15.08
CA LEU A 330 -4.26 -0.29 -13.72
C LEU A 330 -5.29 0.19 -12.69
N LYS A 331 -5.73 1.44 -12.78
CA LYS A 331 -6.75 1.99 -11.87
C LYS A 331 -8.04 1.17 -11.90
N MET A 332 -8.52 0.78 -13.09
CA MET A 332 -9.74 -0.02 -13.22
C MET A 332 -9.60 -1.39 -12.53
N GLU A 333 -8.46 -2.08 -12.72
CA GLU A 333 -8.20 -3.36 -12.07
C GLU A 333 -8.10 -3.23 -10.54
N LEU A 334 -7.43 -2.19 -10.04
CA LEU A 334 -7.34 -1.91 -8.61
C LEU A 334 -8.70 -1.53 -7.99
N MET A 335 -9.55 -0.82 -8.73
CA MET A 335 -10.93 -0.52 -8.32
C MET A 335 -11.81 -1.77 -8.27
N ALA A 336 -11.59 -2.73 -9.18
CA ALA A 336 -12.33 -3.99 -9.21
C ALA A 336 -12.04 -4.89 -8.01
N LEU A 337 -10.91 -4.70 -7.32
CA LEU A 337 -10.60 -5.41 -6.08
C LEU A 337 -11.58 -5.01 -4.95
N PRO A 338 -12.06 -5.99 -4.16
CA PRO A 338 -12.84 -5.69 -2.98
C PRO A 338 -11.98 -4.98 -1.93
N ASN A 339 -12.63 -4.29 -0.98
CA ASN A 339 -11.91 -3.78 0.19
C ASN A 339 -11.36 -4.95 1.00
N SER A 340 -10.11 -4.81 1.45
CA SER A 340 -9.39 -5.76 2.28
C SER A 340 -10.09 -6.08 3.59
N PHE A 341 -10.99 -5.22 4.07
CA PHE A 341 -11.90 -5.53 5.17
C PHE A 341 -13.35 -5.23 4.75
N ASP A 342 -14.24 -6.19 4.95
CA ASP A 342 -15.67 -5.98 4.75
C ASP A 342 -16.30 -5.39 6.02
N SER A 343 -16.53 -4.08 6.01
CA SER A 343 -17.21 -3.37 7.09
C SER A 343 -18.74 -3.42 6.98
N SER A 344 -19.29 -4.14 6.00
CA SER A 344 -20.72 -4.15 5.72
C SER A 344 -21.58 -4.59 6.91
N TYR A 345 -22.71 -3.90 7.10
CA TYR A 345 -23.75 -4.31 8.03
C TYR A 345 -24.60 -5.44 7.45
N SER A 346 -25.01 -6.37 8.32
CA SER A 346 -25.83 -7.53 7.95
C SER A 346 -27.27 -7.17 7.57
N PHE A 347 -27.82 -6.09 8.14
CA PHE A 347 -29.21 -5.69 7.92
C PHE A 347 -29.31 -4.28 7.31
N LYS A 348 -29.65 -4.21 6.02
CA LYS A 348 -29.68 -2.96 5.22
C LYS A 348 -30.94 -2.76 4.36
N PRO A 349 -32.16 -2.97 4.88
CA PRO A 349 -33.37 -2.74 4.10
C PRO A 349 -33.59 -1.24 3.80
N LYS A 350 -34.16 -0.95 2.63
CA LYS A 350 -34.59 0.41 2.27
C LYS A 350 -35.92 0.75 2.98
N LYS A 351 -36.09 2.01 3.41
CA LYS A 351 -37.33 2.54 4.04
C LYS A 351 -37.77 1.78 5.29
N TYR A 352 -36.81 1.30 6.07
CA TYR A 352 -37.04 0.59 7.32
C TYR A 352 -36.65 1.48 8.50
N GLY A 353 -37.21 1.22 9.67
CA GLY A 353 -36.80 1.88 10.91
C GLY A 353 -36.80 0.92 12.10
N LEU A 354 -35.78 1.06 12.94
CA LEU A 354 -35.72 0.51 14.29
C LEU A 354 -35.74 1.68 15.28
N SER A 355 -36.83 1.80 16.04
CA SER A 355 -37.02 2.87 17.02
C SER A 355 -36.64 2.39 18.42
N LEU A 356 -35.64 3.04 19.00
CA LEU A 356 -35.09 2.78 20.32
C LEU A 356 -35.69 3.78 21.31
N LEU A 357 -36.46 3.28 22.27
CA LEU A 357 -37.14 4.10 23.26
C LEU A 357 -36.28 4.26 24.52
N GLN A 358 -36.29 5.47 25.09
CA GLN A 358 -35.55 5.75 26.32
C GLN A 358 -36.27 5.16 27.54
N ASN A 359 -37.61 5.10 27.49
CA ASN A 359 -38.40 4.51 28.56
C ASN A 359 -38.33 2.98 28.52
N THR A 360 -37.66 2.44 29.53
CA THR A 360 -37.35 1.01 29.62
C THR A 360 -38.55 0.05 29.71
N ASN A 361 -39.75 0.58 29.99
CA ASN A 361 -40.97 -0.23 30.04
C ASN A 361 -41.72 -0.29 28.70
N LYS A 362 -41.21 0.35 27.64
CA LYS A 362 -41.85 0.36 26.32
C LYS A 362 -41.18 -0.64 25.38
N PRO A 363 -41.96 -1.31 24.51
CA PRO A 363 -41.40 -2.24 23.53
C PRO A 363 -40.58 -1.52 22.47
N LEU A 364 -39.66 -2.25 21.83
CA LEU A 364 -38.98 -1.78 20.62
C LEU A 364 -39.94 -1.85 19.44
N TYR A 365 -39.79 -0.91 18.49
CA TYR A 365 -40.58 -0.90 17.26
C TYR A 365 -39.68 -1.05 16.06
N ALA A 366 -40.01 -1.98 15.17
CA ALA A 366 -39.27 -2.18 13.95
C ALA A 366 -40.19 -2.49 12.76
N GLY A 367 -39.83 -2.04 11.56
CA GLY A 367 -40.58 -2.33 10.35
C GLY A 367 -40.35 -1.32 9.24
N VAL A 368 -41.13 -1.45 8.18
CA VAL A 368 -41.24 -0.41 7.15
C VAL A 368 -41.74 0.88 7.81
N LEU A 369 -41.13 2.02 7.47
CA LEU A 369 -41.47 3.31 8.06
C LEU A 369 -42.97 3.61 7.94
N GLY A 370 -43.63 3.84 9.09
CA GLY A 370 -45.08 4.09 9.20
C GLY A 370 -45.94 2.83 9.38
N LYS A 371 -45.34 1.64 9.33
CA LYS A 371 -45.98 0.33 9.59
C LYS A 371 -45.16 -0.51 10.57
N GLU A 372 -44.40 0.14 11.44
CA GLU A 372 -43.58 -0.54 12.43
C GLU A 372 -44.43 -1.34 13.41
N LYS A 373 -43.95 -2.51 13.78
CA LYS A 373 -44.59 -3.41 14.75
C LYS A 373 -43.72 -3.52 16.00
N ILE A 374 -44.35 -3.93 17.08
CA ILE A 374 -43.65 -4.32 18.30
C ILE A 374 -42.72 -5.48 17.97
N LEU A 375 -41.44 -5.33 18.33
CA LEU A 375 -40.47 -6.41 18.31
C LEU A 375 -40.66 -7.21 19.60
N ASP A 376 -40.97 -8.50 19.49
CA ASP A 376 -41.23 -9.40 20.62
C ASP A 376 -39.92 -9.76 21.35
N LEU A 377 -39.36 -8.78 22.04
CA LEU A 377 -38.15 -8.90 22.86
C LEU A 377 -38.41 -8.32 24.26
N ASN A 378 -38.33 -9.18 25.26
CA ASN A 378 -38.36 -8.78 26.66
C ASN A 378 -36.94 -8.42 27.13
N LEU A 379 -36.57 -7.16 26.95
CA LEU A 379 -35.27 -6.65 27.38
C LEU A 379 -35.34 -6.08 28.81
N THR A 380 -34.34 -6.39 29.63
CA THR A 380 -34.15 -5.70 30.90
C THR A 380 -33.75 -4.23 30.68
N LYS A 381 -33.91 -3.39 31.71
CA LYS A 381 -33.44 -1.99 31.68
C LYS A 381 -31.97 -1.88 31.29
N ARG A 382 -31.14 -2.80 31.80
CA ARG A 382 -29.71 -2.87 31.53
C ARG A 382 -29.43 -3.23 30.07
N GLN A 383 -30.10 -4.24 29.54
CA GLN A 383 -30.00 -4.66 28.13
C GLN A 383 -30.43 -3.55 27.16
N GLN A 384 -31.48 -2.80 27.48
CA GLN A 384 -31.87 -1.63 26.67
C GLN A 384 -30.83 -0.51 26.73
N ALA A 385 -30.21 -0.26 27.89
CA ALA A 385 -29.14 0.71 28.00
C ALA A 385 -27.89 0.30 27.18
N ILE A 386 -27.60 -1.00 27.09
CA ILE A 386 -26.56 -1.56 26.20
C ILE A 386 -26.95 -1.34 24.73
N LEU A 387 -28.15 -1.74 24.34
CA LEU A 387 -28.64 -1.59 22.97
C LEU A 387 -28.63 -0.12 22.51
N LEU A 388 -29.06 0.80 23.38
CA LEU A 388 -29.05 2.23 23.12
C LEU A 388 -27.63 2.73 22.84
N GLY A 389 -26.65 2.24 23.60
CA GLY A 389 -25.24 2.57 23.38
C GLY A 389 -24.66 1.97 22.10
N LEU A 390 -24.97 0.70 21.81
CA LEU A 390 -24.59 0.06 20.54
C LEU A 390 -25.11 0.86 19.34
N ALA A 391 -26.38 1.24 19.39
CA ALA A 391 -27.01 2.01 18.34
C ALA A 391 -26.48 3.45 18.24
N ALA A 392 -26.21 4.10 19.37
CA ALA A 392 -25.63 5.44 19.40
C ALA A 392 -24.28 5.48 18.67
N HIS A 393 -23.38 4.55 19.01
CA HIS A 393 -22.08 4.45 18.33
C HIS A 393 -22.22 4.02 16.87
N THR A 394 -23.12 3.09 16.56
CA THR A 394 -23.42 2.71 15.16
C THR A 394 -23.91 3.91 14.34
N ARG A 395 -24.66 4.84 14.96
CA ARG A 395 -25.10 6.10 14.34
C ARG A 395 -23.99 7.17 14.26
N GLY A 396 -22.81 6.91 14.83
CA GLY A 396 -21.71 7.86 14.90
C GLY A 396 -21.89 8.93 15.97
N PHE A 397 -22.65 8.66 17.04
CA PHE A 397 -22.74 9.58 18.17
C PHE A 397 -21.49 9.51 19.02
N GLU A 398 -20.92 10.68 19.31
CA GLU A 398 -19.77 10.82 20.21
C GLU A 398 -20.17 10.58 21.67
N PHE A 399 -19.19 10.17 22.48
CA PHE A 399 -19.34 9.93 23.91
C PHE A 399 -18.50 10.94 24.71
N VAL A 400 -19.13 11.63 25.67
CA VAL A 400 -18.47 12.53 26.62
C VAL A 400 -17.66 11.73 27.63
N THR A 401 -18.28 10.65 28.11
CA THR A 401 -17.66 9.70 29.03
C THR A 401 -17.86 8.31 28.49
N LEU A 402 -16.84 7.47 28.64
CA LEU A 402 -16.89 6.05 28.36
C LEU A 402 -16.65 5.27 29.65
N ALA A 403 -17.30 4.12 29.76
CA ALA A 403 -17.06 3.16 30.81
C ALA A 403 -15.62 2.66 30.72
N GLU A 404 -15.03 2.36 31.87
CA GLU A 404 -13.67 1.82 31.92
C GLU A 404 -13.56 0.56 31.07
N ASN A 405 -12.42 0.46 30.37
CA ASN A 405 -12.08 -0.67 29.51
C ASN A 405 -13.02 -0.88 28.31
N VAL A 406 -13.70 0.17 27.86
CA VAL A 406 -14.47 0.18 26.62
C VAL A 406 -13.78 1.09 25.61
N ILE A 407 -13.46 0.55 24.43
CA ILE A 407 -12.84 1.29 23.32
C ILE A 407 -13.80 1.32 22.15
N LEU A 408 -13.93 2.50 21.53
CA LEU A 408 -14.76 2.71 20.35
C LEU A 408 -13.91 2.56 19.09
N HIS A 409 -14.39 1.70 18.19
CA HIS A 409 -13.78 1.43 16.89
C HIS A 409 -14.70 1.88 15.74
N PRO A 410 -14.17 2.13 14.53
CA PRO A 410 -14.97 2.48 13.37
C PRO A 410 -16.12 1.49 13.07
N HIS A 411 -17.12 1.94 12.32
CA HIS A 411 -18.30 1.16 11.92
C HIS A 411 -19.14 0.57 13.07
N GLY A 412 -19.11 1.22 14.24
CA GLY A 412 -19.97 0.86 15.38
C GLY A 412 -19.42 -0.27 16.25
N TRP A 413 -18.17 -0.69 16.06
CA TRP A 413 -17.53 -1.70 16.89
C TRP A 413 -17.15 -1.14 18.27
N PHE A 414 -17.48 -1.90 19.30
CA PHE A 414 -16.97 -1.74 20.66
C PHE A 414 -15.98 -2.85 20.94
N GLU A 415 -14.84 -2.51 21.53
CA GLU A 415 -13.95 -3.46 22.17
C GLU A 415 -14.12 -3.39 23.68
N ILE A 416 -14.35 -4.56 24.30
CA ILE A 416 -14.48 -4.69 25.74
C ILE A 416 -13.23 -5.38 26.28
N GLN A 417 -12.42 -4.62 27.02
CA GLN A 417 -11.20 -5.11 27.67
C GLN A 417 -11.50 -5.45 29.13
N ASN A 418 -10.98 -6.56 29.65
CA ASN A 418 -10.96 -6.89 31.08
C ASN A 418 -12.28 -6.65 31.87
N ASN A 419 -13.44 -6.79 31.22
CA ASN A 419 -14.75 -6.54 31.82
C ASN A 419 -15.71 -7.70 31.51
N ALA A 420 -15.48 -8.82 32.21
CA ALA A 420 -16.23 -10.06 32.03
C ALA A 420 -17.75 -9.88 32.23
N THR A 421 -18.16 -9.00 33.15
CA THR A 421 -19.57 -8.71 33.40
C THR A 421 -20.23 -8.11 32.16
N LEU A 422 -19.66 -7.05 31.59
CA LEU A 422 -20.22 -6.39 30.40
C LEU A 422 -20.15 -7.30 29.16
N GLN A 423 -19.08 -8.10 29.02
CA GLN A 423 -18.97 -9.11 27.97
C GLN A 423 -20.11 -10.14 28.05
N ASN A 424 -20.38 -10.70 29.23
CA ASN A 424 -21.48 -11.65 29.44
C ASN A 424 -22.85 -11.01 29.17
N GLU A 425 -23.04 -9.74 29.58
CA GLU A 425 -24.27 -8.99 29.29
C GLU A 425 -24.48 -8.81 27.77
N LEU A 426 -23.41 -8.54 27.03
CA LEU A 426 -23.42 -8.38 25.58
C LEU A 426 -23.66 -9.70 24.84
N ILE A 427 -23.03 -10.79 25.28
CA ILE A 427 -23.25 -12.13 24.74
C ILE A 427 -24.72 -12.52 24.93
N ALA A 428 -25.26 -12.35 26.14
CA ALA A 428 -26.65 -12.64 26.44
C ALA A 428 -27.61 -11.77 25.59
N LEU A 429 -27.29 -10.49 25.38
CA LEU A 429 -28.08 -9.62 24.51
C LEU A 429 -28.00 -10.08 23.04
N ALA A 430 -26.82 -10.46 22.55
CA ALA A 430 -26.65 -10.97 21.20
C ALA A 430 -27.46 -12.26 20.98
N ASP A 431 -27.51 -13.15 21.98
CA ASP A 431 -28.32 -14.38 21.93
C ASP A 431 -29.83 -14.10 21.83
N LEU A 432 -30.33 -13.07 22.51
CA LEU A 432 -31.73 -12.64 22.36
C LEU A 432 -32.02 -12.16 20.94
N PHE A 433 -31.07 -11.44 20.33
CA PHE A 433 -31.20 -10.86 19.01
C PHE A 433 -31.09 -11.89 17.87
N LYS A 434 -30.52 -13.08 18.12
CA LYS A 434 -30.51 -14.20 17.14
C LYS A 434 -31.90 -14.61 16.64
N LYS A 435 -32.95 -14.32 17.41
CA LYS A 435 -34.35 -14.60 17.04
C LYS A 435 -35.00 -13.49 16.19
N THR A 436 -34.24 -12.46 15.84
CA THR A 436 -34.71 -11.30 15.08
C THR A 436 -33.86 -11.10 13.83
N ASP A 437 -34.33 -10.24 12.93
CA ASP A 437 -33.56 -9.84 11.75
C ASP A 437 -32.37 -8.92 12.09
N PHE A 438 -32.32 -8.38 13.32
CA PHE A 438 -31.24 -7.52 13.79
C PHE A 438 -30.17 -8.37 14.45
N LYS A 439 -28.94 -8.29 13.94
CA LYS A 439 -27.82 -9.02 14.51
C LYS A 439 -26.97 -8.10 15.37
N ILE A 440 -26.69 -8.52 16.60
CA ILE A 440 -25.53 -8.02 17.33
C ILE A 440 -24.39 -8.98 17.01
N GLU A 441 -23.40 -8.48 16.29
CA GLU A 441 -22.22 -9.27 15.98
C GLU A 441 -21.32 -9.35 17.21
N ASN A 442 -20.75 -10.53 17.41
CA ASN A 442 -19.78 -10.82 18.45
C ASN A 442 -18.59 -11.51 17.79
N GLN A 443 -17.39 -10.98 18.00
CA GLN A 443 -16.13 -11.58 17.59
C GLN A 443 -15.25 -11.79 18.81
N GLN A 444 -14.92 -13.07 19.07
CA GLN A 444 -14.04 -13.51 20.15
C GLN A 444 -14.45 -13.04 21.55
N ASP A 445 -15.76 -12.82 21.78
CA ASP A 445 -16.32 -12.31 23.05
C ASP A 445 -15.70 -10.97 23.51
N LYS A 446 -15.06 -10.27 22.57
CA LYS A 446 -14.28 -9.07 22.81
C LYS A 446 -14.81 -7.89 22.00
N PHE A 447 -15.17 -8.12 20.74
CA PHE A 447 -15.67 -7.08 19.85
C PHE A 447 -17.16 -7.26 19.57
N PHE A 448 -17.93 -6.19 19.75
CA PHE A 448 -19.39 -6.21 19.57
C PHE A 448 -19.87 -5.03 18.74
N ARG A 449 -20.83 -5.23 17.84
CA ARG A 449 -21.56 -4.15 17.16
C ARG A 449 -23.00 -4.51 16.90
N LEU A 450 -23.87 -3.51 16.82
CA LEU A 450 -25.20 -3.68 16.23
C LEU A 450 -25.07 -3.59 14.71
N SER A 451 -25.21 -4.72 14.01
CA SER A 451 -24.91 -4.83 12.59
C SER A 451 -26.09 -4.43 11.71
N VAL A 452 -26.44 -3.15 11.79
CA VAL A 452 -27.56 -2.54 11.08
C VAL A 452 -27.10 -1.25 10.40
N GLU A 453 -27.70 -0.95 9.26
CA GLU A 453 -27.44 0.30 8.56
C GLU A 453 -27.72 1.51 9.49
N PRO A 454 -26.78 2.46 9.67
CA PRO A 454 -26.97 3.57 10.59
C PRO A 454 -28.25 4.37 10.30
N SER A 455 -28.59 4.54 9.01
CA SER A 455 -29.74 5.35 8.58
C SER A 455 -31.11 4.81 9.01
N ILE A 456 -31.21 3.56 9.46
CA ILE A 456 -32.48 2.97 9.93
C ILE A 456 -32.63 3.04 11.46
N LEU A 457 -31.62 3.53 12.17
CA LEU A 457 -31.65 3.67 13.63
C LEU A 457 -32.26 5.01 14.04
N TYR A 458 -33.36 4.94 14.78
CA TYR A 458 -34.09 6.10 15.30
C TYR A 458 -34.19 6.07 16.83
N PHE A 459 -34.08 7.24 17.44
CA PHE A 459 -34.12 7.40 18.88
C PHE A 459 -35.45 8.03 19.33
N ASP A 460 -35.79 7.82 20.60
CA ASP A 460 -37.01 8.32 21.22
C ASP A 460 -37.19 9.83 21.00
N GLY A 461 -38.37 10.25 20.58
CA GLY A 461 -38.69 11.68 20.39
C GLY A 461 -38.52 12.50 21.68
N GLN A 462 -38.62 11.86 22.85
CA GLN A 462 -38.41 12.51 24.15
C GLN A 462 -36.97 13.04 24.34
N LEU A 463 -36.01 12.52 23.58
CA LEU A 463 -34.62 12.96 23.61
C LEU A 463 -34.38 14.25 22.82
N PHE A 464 -35.39 14.75 22.11
CA PHE A 464 -35.24 15.88 21.19
C PHE A 464 -36.07 17.07 21.65
N THR A 465 -35.51 18.25 21.45
CA THR A 465 -36.21 19.53 21.66
C THR A 465 -36.17 20.34 20.37
N TYR A 466 -37.25 21.06 20.09
CA TYR A 466 -37.37 21.96 18.95
C TYR A 466 -37.65 23.37 19.47
N ARG A 467 -36.92 24.36 18.93
CA ARG A 467 -37.11 25.78 19.23
C ARG A 467 -37.14 26.58 17.94
N ALA A 468 -38.05 27.54 17.85
CA ALA A 468 -38.15 28.46 16.72
C ALA A 468 -38.12 29.91 17.20
N ASP A 469 -37.20 30.72 16.65
CA ASP A 469 -37.11 32.13 17.01
C ASP A 469 -38.12 32.99 16.23
N LEU A 470 -39.35 33.05 16.71
CA LEU A 470 -40.46 33.73 16.02
C LEU A 470 -40.54 35.24 16.32
N ASN A 471 -39.59 35.79 17.09
CA ASN A 471 -39.65 37.14 17.67
C ASN A 471 -39.47 38.26 16.63
N ASP A 472 -38.77 38.01 15.53
CA ASP A 472 -38.57 39.01 14.48
C ASP A 472 -39.71 38.98 13.45
N SER A 473 -40.54 40.02 13.46
CA SER A 473 -41.71 40.11 12.60
C SER A 473 -41.42 40.43 11.13
N THR A 474 -40.18 40.76 10.79
CA THR A 474 -39.80 41.25 9.46
C THR A 474 -39.17 40.18 8.56
N LYS A 475 -38.68 39.06 9.13
CA LYS A 475 -37.96 38.03 8.38
C LYS A 475 -38.88 36.99 7.75
N SER A 476 -38.67 36.69 6.46
CA SER A 476 -39.36 35.63 5.73
C SER A 476 -38.82 34.21 6.03
N LYS A 477 -37.56 34.13 6.48
CA LYS A 477 -36.89 32.91 6.91
C LYS A 477 -36.51 33.00 8.39
N ILE A 478 -36.64 31.89 9.11
CA ILE A 478 -36.44 31.82 10.55
C ILE A 478 -35.46 30.70 10.88
N SER A 479 -34.61 30.97 11.86
CA SER A 479 -33.75 29.97 12.47
C SER A 479 -34.56 29.05 13.40
N VAL A 480 -34.49 27.75 13.15
CA VAL A 480 -35.02 26.72 14.05
C VAL A 480 -33.90 25.81 14.50
N THR A 481 -33.92 25.49 15.78
CA THR A 481 -32.89 24.69 16.42
C THR A 481 -33.50 23.38 16.89
N ILE A 482 -32.82 22.28 16.59
CA ILE A 482 -33.18 20.96 17.08
C ILE A 482 -32.00 20.43 17.88
N THR A 483 -32.27 20.07 19.13
CA THR A 483 -31.25 19.54 20.04
C THR A 483 -31.62 18.12 20.42
N ARG A 484 -30.72 17.17 20.12
CA ARG A 484 -30.68 15.85 20.73
C ARG A 484 -29.96 15.94 22.06
N ALA A 485 -30.64 15.65 23.15
CA ALA A 485 -30.06 15.59 24.48
C ALA A 485 -29.02 14.46 24.60
N ALA A 486 -28.08 14.65 25.54
CA ALA A 486 -27.18 13.59 25.97
C ALA A 486 -27.97 12.38 26.50
N MET A 487 -27.50 11.17 26.18
CA MET A 487 -28.17 9.92 26.54
C MET A 487 -27.25 9.10 27.42
N THR A 488 -27.75 8.70 28.59
CA THR A 488 -27.05 7.73 29.45
C THR A 488 -27.25 6.33 28.87
N THR A 489 -26.14 5.65 28.58
CA THR A 489 -26.10 4.28 28.06
C THR A 489 -25.34 3.38 29.03
N ALA A 490 -25.28 2.07 28.76
CA ALA A 490 -24.46 1.16 29.56
C ALA A 490 -22.95 1.38 29.37
N PHE A 491 -22.54 2.03 28.27
CA PHE A 491 -21.14 2.31 27.94
C PHE A 491 -20.70 3.72 28.33
N GLY A 492 -21.60 4.60 28.78
CA GLY A 492 -21.28 5.99 29.09
C GLY A 492 -22.33 6.98 28.60
N LEU A 493 -21.95 8.25 28.57
CA LEU A 493 -22.83 9.37 28.25
C LEU A 493 -22.53 9.92 26.85
N THR A 494 -23.52 9.94 25.95
CA THR A 494 -23.32 10.53 24.61
C THR A 494 -23.28 12.05 24.67
N VAL A 495 -22.56 12.71 23.76
CA VAL A 495 -22.57 14.17 23.57
C VAL A 495 -23.97 14.64 23.15
N SER A 496 -24.40 15.81 23.65
CA SER A 496 -25.61 16.49 23.16
C SER A 496 -25.31 17.15 21.82
N LYS A 497 -26.17 16.98 20.82
CA LYS A 497 -25.98 17.58 19.48
C LYS A 497 -27.09 18.56 19.16
N THR A 498 -26.70 19.76 18.75
CA THR A 498 -27.64 20.83 18.37
C THR A 498 -27.38 21.23 16.93
N GLU A 499 -28.41 21.16 16.10
CA GLU A 499 -28.35 21.62 14.71
C GLU A 499 -29.29 22.79 14.50
N THR A 500 -28.85 23.73 13.66
CA THR A 500 -29.63 24.92 13.30
C THR A 500 -29.99 24.89 11.83
N PHE A 501 -31.27 25.13 11.55
CA PHE A 501 -31.85 25.09 10.22
C PHE A 501 -32.54 26.41 9.92
N ILE A 502 -32.52 26.81 8.66
CA ILE A 502 -33.23 28.00 8.19
C ILE A 502 -34.46 27.53 7.42
N ILE A 503 -35.65 27.76 7.97
CA ILE A 503 -36.92 27.39 7.34
C ILE A 503 -37.79 28.61 7.08
N THR A 504 -38.83 28.48 6.26
CA THR A 504 -39.77 29.58 6.05
C THR A 504 -40.55 29.89 7.32
N ARG A 505 -40.86 31.17 7.53
CA ARG A 505 -41.68 31.60 8.67
C ARG A 505 -43.03 30.90 8.72
N THR A 506 -43.63 30.67 7.56
CA THR A 506 -44.88 29.93 7.42
C THR A 506 -44.75 28.51 7.96
N LEU A 507 -43.70 27.77 7.59
CA LEU A 507 -43.47 26.42 8.10
C LEU A 507 -43.24 26.44 9.62
N ALA A 508 -42.41 27.36 10.12
CA ALA A 508 -42.13 27.46 11.56
C ALA A 508 -43.41 27.68 12.39
N ARG A 509 -44.27 28.62 11.96
CA ARG A 509 -45.58 28.88 12.59
C ARG A 509 -46.50 27.67 12.50
N ASN A 510 -46.56 27.01 11.35
CA ASN A 510 -47.41 25.84 11.15
C ASN A 510 -46.99 24.65 12.02
N LEU A 511 -45.69 24.40 12.16
CA LEU A 511 -45.17 23.41 13.09
C LEU A 511 -45.49 23.77 14.55
N GLN A 512 -45.42 25.06 14.91
CA GLN A 512 -45.78 25.52 16.25
C GLN A 512 -47.29 25.36 16.53
N LYS A 513 -48.16 25.65 15.56
CA LYS A 513 -49.60 25.39 15.68
C LYS A 513 -49.89 23.92 15.98
N LEU A 514 -49.24 23.01 15.24
CA LEU A 514 -49.33 21.56 15.48
C LEU A 514 -48.81 21.17 16.87
N ALA A 515 -47.68 21.75 17.29
CA ALA A 515 -47.10 21.49 18.60
C ALA A 515 -48.00 21.96 19.76
N GLN A 516 -48.73 23.07 19.56
CA GLN A 516 -49.70 23.62 20.52
C GLN A 516 -51.09 22.99 20.43
N GLN A 517 -51.27 21.96 19.58
CA GLN A 517 -52.56 21.29 19.35
C GLN A 517 -53.69 22.27 18.98
N GLN A 518 -53.38 23.35 18.27
CA GLN A 518 -54.40 24.29 17.80
C GLN A 518 -55.30 23.61 16.76
N LYS A 519 -56.58 23.98 16.73
CA LYS A 519 -57.54 23.47 15.75
C LYS A 519 -57.14 23.94 14.34
N LEU A 520 -56.82 22.99 13.47
CA LEU A 520 -56.45 23.24 12.07
C LEU A 520 -57.67 23.13 11.15
N ALA A 521 -57.63 23.82 10.01
CA ALA A 521 -58.62 23.65 8.97
C ALA A 521 -58.46 22.28 8.27
N GLU A 522 -59.53 21.81 7.64
CA GLU A 522 -59.52 20.55 6.89
C GLU A 522 -58.44 20.55 5.81
N GLY A 523 -57.60 19.49 5.77
CA GLY A 523 -56.48 19.38 4.84
C GLY A 523 -55.25 20.25 5.16
N GLU A 524 -55.29 21.09 6.20
CA GLU A 524 -54.15 21.96 6.57
C GLU A 524 -52.98 21.13 7.12
N ALA A 525 -53.26 20.09 7.91
CA ALA A 525 -52.22 19.23 8.51
C ALA A 525 -51.40 18.48 7.45
N GLU A 526 -52.05 17.95 6.41
CA GLU A 526 -51.42 17.27 5.28
C GLU A 526 -50.52 18.21 4.49
N ARG A 527 -50.97 19.46 4.25
CA ARG A 527 -50.15 20.49 3.59
C ARG A 527 -48.90 20.83 4.41
N ILE A 528 -49.02 20.89 5.74
CA ILE A 528 -47.88 21.13 6.63
C ILE A 528 -46.89 19.96 6.57
N GLU A 529 -47.39 18.73 6.60
CA GLU A 529 -46.56 17.53 6.49
C GLU A 529 -45.82 17.45 5.16
N ASP A 530 -46.49 17.73 4.04
CA ASP A 530 -45.87 17.75 2.71
C ASP A 530 -44.78 18.83 2.60
N HIS A 531 -45.04 20.03 3.13
CA HIS A 531 -44.04 21.11 3.13
C HIS A 531 -42.84 20.76 4.02
N TYR A 532 -43.06 20.13 5.18
CA TYR A 532 -42.00 19.61 6.05
C TYR A 532 -41.17 18.52 5.35
N LYS A 533 -41.83 17.55 4.71
CA LYS A 533 -41.18 16.43 4.01
C LYS A 533 -40.35 16.87 2.81
N LYS A 534 -40.69 17.98 2.17
CA LYS A 534 -39.94 18.55 1.03
C LYS A 534 -38.82 19.51 1.45
N THR A 535 -38.73 19.84 2.74
CA THR A 535 -37.75 20.81 3.25
C THR A 535 -36.90 20.18 4.35
N LEU A 536 -37.23 20.45 5.61
CA LEU A 536 -36.42 20.08 6.77
C LEU A 536 -36.18 18.57 6.90
N HIS A 537 -37.15 17.73 6.53
CA HIS A 537 -37.02 16.28 6.68
C HIS A 537 -36.00 15.63 5.72
N GLN A 538 -35.64 16.31 4.62
CA GLN A 538 -34.66 15.84 3.65
C GLN A 538 -33.24 16.34 3.93
N ASP A 539 -33.07 17.26 4.89
CA ASP A 539 -31.75 17.78 5.25
C ASP A 539 -30.94 16.66 5.92
N ALA A 540 -29.74 16.36 5.40
CA ALA A 540 -28.86 15.33 5.93
C ALA A 540 -28.53 15.56 7.42
N ARG A 541 -28.34 16.83 7.83
CA ARG A 541 -28.06 17.17 9.23
C ARG A 541 -29.25 16.86 10.14
N PHE A 542 -30.48 16.95 9.64
CA PHE A 542 -31.67 16.53 10.38
C PHE A 542 -31.70 15.02 10.55
N LEU A 543 -31.43 14.26 9.48
CA LEU A 543 -31.42 12.80 9.51
C LEU A 543 -30.32 12.25 10.44
N ASP A 544 -29.16 12.91 10.47
CA ASP A 544 -28.01 12.57 11.32
C ASP A 544 -28.29 12.74 12.82
N LEU A 545 -29.31 13.52 13.20
CA LEU A 545 -29.74 13.58 14.60
C LEU A 545 -30.36 12.25 15.08
N GLY A 546 -30.75 11.35 14.18
CA GLY A 546 -31.40 10.08 14.53
C GLY A 546 -32.85 10.24 14.97
N LEU A 547 -33.48 11.38 14.67
CA LEU A 547 -34.92 11.59 14.88
C LEU A 547 -35.71 11.14 13.65
N LYS A 548 -36.67 10.23 13.84
CA LYS A 548 -37.52 9.73 12.73
C LYS A 548 -38.28 10.85 12.01
N GLY A 549 -38.67 11.90 12.72
CA GLY A 549 -39.40 13.03 12.18
C GLY A 549 -40.05 13.86 13.29
N LEU A 550 -40.27 15.14 13.02
CA LEU A 550 -41.04 16.04 13.89
C LEU A 550 -42.54 15.76 13.83
N LEU A 551 -43.01 15.28 12.67
CA LEU A 551 -44.39 14.96 12.39
C LEU A 551 -44.55 13.44 12.21
N ARG A 552 -45.58 12.86 12.83
CA ARG A 552 -45.96 11.45 12.63
C ARG A 552 -47.46 11.35 12.43
N ARG A 553 -47.87 10.39 11.59
CA ARG A 553 -49.27 9.98 11.46
C ARG A 553 -49.57 8.90 12.50
N GLU A 554 -50.52 9.18 13.38
CA GLU A 554 -51.03 8.24 14.39
C GLU A 554 -52.54 8.13 14.22
N VAL A 555 -53.05 6.93 13.90
CA VAL A 555 -54.49 6.66 13.71
C VAL A 555 -55.16 7.65 12.72
N GLY A 556 -54.43 8.02 11.65
CA GLY A 556 -54.92 8.95 10.63
C GLY A 556 -54.70 10.44 10.92
N GLU A 557 -54.27 10.81 12.13
CA GLU A 557 -53.99 12.20 12.50
C GLU A 557 -52.49 12.51 12.43
N ILE A 558 -52.13 13.69 11.90
CA ILE A 558 -50.75 14.19 11.89
C ILE A 558 -50.47 14.93 13.19
N LYS A 559 -49.50 14.43 13.97
CA LYS A 559 -49.12 15.01 15.26
C LYS A 559 -47.67 15.47 15.27
N PHE A 560 -47.43 16.55 16.01
CA PHE A 560 -46.09 16.97 16.39
C PHE A 560 -45.60 16.12 17.56
N VAL A 561 -44.43 15.50 17.41
CA VAL A 561 -44.02 14.36 18.25
C VAL A 561 -43.20 14.77 19.47
N LEU A 562 -42.65 16.00 19.48
CA LEU A 562 -41.78 16.45 20.56
C LEU A 562 -42.60 17.04 21.72
N PHE A 563 -42.31 16.60 22.94
CA PHE A 563 -43.04 16.96 24.16
C PHE A 563 -42.77 18.40 24.66
N LYS A 564 -41.72 19.06 24.16
CA LYS A 564 -41.37 20.46 24.46
C LYS A 564 -41.09 21.20 23.16
N ALA A 565 -42.11 21.88 22.63
CA ALA A 565 -41.92 23.02 21.75
C ALA A 565 -41.98 24.29 22.61
N CYS A 566 -40.87 25.03 22.68
CA CYS A 566 -40.88 26.39 23.25
C CYS A 566 -41.01 27.38 22.11
#